data_AF-A0A714M9B8-F1
#
_entry.id   AF-A0A714M9B8-F1
#
_cell.length_a   1.000
_cell.length_b   1.000
_cell.length_c   1.000
_cell.angle_alpha   90.00
_cell.angle_beta   90.00
_cell.angle_gamma   90.00
#
_symmetry.space_group_name_H-M   'P 1'
#
loop_
_entity.id
_entity.type
_entity.pdbx_description
1 polymer ?
#
loop_
_entity_poly.entity_id
_entity_poly.type
_entity_poly.pdbx_seq_one_letter_code
_entity_poly.pdbx_strand_id
1 'polypeptide(L)'
;MKHSLLSPLLAGLLLLTGCSQPAAQAGGGGGGTIKAINHTKWAINHFSVDNQSGIDIIGPFQGGGGGCCYSVPARWTPGMTVRIDWESGEASTEGFPGFADSKKYREWRDKMKENDRQHSKTVPVPDYNGQDVCGITVHFLPCDDVKVTTSCWSPRNANYPIKEPIRMKEPKVCPK
;
A
#
# COMPACT_ATOMS: atom_id res chain seq x y z
N MET A 1 15.37 -39.17 -77.62
CA MET A 1 15.37 -39.96 -76.38
C MET A 1 16.20 -39.22 -75.33
N LYS A 2 15.67 -39.16 -74.10
CA LYS A 2 16.25 -38.61 -72.86
C LYS A 2 16.07 -37.10 -72.64
N HIS A 3 14.95 -36.79 -71.99
CA HIS A 3 14.77 -35.60 -71.17
C HIS A 3 15.59 -35.74 -69.88
N SER A 4 16.16 -34.64 -69.37
CA SER A 4 16.07 -34.32 -67.94
C SER A 4 16.36 -32.84 -67.74
N LEU A 5 15.41 -32.19 -67.07
CA LEU A 5 15.25 -30.76 -66.90
C LEU A 5 16.15 -30.29 -65.76
N LEU A 6 16.89 -29.20 -66.01
CA LEU A 6 17.57 -28.44 -64.97
C LEU A 6 16.49 -27.69 -64.17
N SER A 7 16.33 -28.07 -62.90
CA SER A 7 15.44 -27.41 -61.95
C SER A 7 16.06 -26.07 -61.51
N PRO A 8 15.39 -24.92 -61.68
CA PRO A 8 15.89 -23.65 -61.18
C PRO A 8 15.59 -23.50 -59.69
N LEU A 9 16.52 -22.86 -58.98
CA LEU A 9 16.38 -22.37 -57.61
C LEU A 9 15.02 -21.70 -57.38
N LEU A 10 14.30 -22.13 -56.34
CA LEU A 10 13.28 -21.32 -55.70
C LEU A 10 13.67 -21.13 -54.23
N ALA A 11 14.42 -20.06 -53.97
CA ALA A 11 14.63 -19.54 -52.64
C ALA A 11 13.32 -18.91 -52.15
N GLY A 12 12.62 -19.59 -51.24
CA GLY A 12 11.44 -19.04 -50.57
C GLY A 12 11.87 -17.99 -49.55
N LEU A 13 11.77 -16.70 -49.90
CA LEU A 13 11.83 -15.60 -48.96
C LEU A 13 10.51 -15.58 -48.15
N LEU A 14 10.53 -16.15 -46.94
CA LEU A 14 9.46 -15.98 -45.96
C LEU A 14 9.51 -14.54 -45.42
N LEU A 15 8.67 -13.66 -45.97
CA LEU A 15 8.41 -12.35 -45.40
C LEU A 15 7.58 -12.53 -44.11
N LEU A 16 8.27 -12.65 -42.98
CA LEU A 16 7.68 -12.47 -41.66
C LEU A 16 7.24 -11.01 -41.52
N THR A 17 6.00 -10.73 -41.91
CA THR A 17 5.32 -9.50 -41.53
C THR A 17 5.00 -9.60 -40.04
N GLY A 18 5.96 -9.19 -39.21
CA GLY A 18 5.73 -9.00 -37.78
C GLY A 18 4.67 -7.91 -37.63
N CYS A 19 3.47 -8.29 -37.18
CA CYS A 19 2.51 -7.34 -36.66
C CYS A 19 3.20 -6.62 -35.50
N SER A 20 3.68 -5.40 -35.74
CA SER A 20 4.02 -4.47 -34.69
C SER A 20 2.72 -4.17 -33.94
N GLN A 21 2.49 -4.92 -32.86
CA GLN A 21 1.61 -4.43 -31.81
C GLN A 21 2.14 -3.03 -31.47
N PRO A 22 1.28 -1.99 -31.46
CA PRO A 22 1.65 -0.76 -30.79
C PRO A 22 2.09 -1.20 -29.40
N ALA A 23 3.37 -0.96 -29.07
CA ALA A 23 3.83 -1.09 -27.71
C ALA A 23 2.78 -0.37 -26.88
N ALA A 24 2.14 -1.09 -25.96
CA ALA A 24 1.24 -0.47 -25.02
C ALA A 24 2.03 0.71 -24.46
N GLN A 25 1.62 1.92 -24.82
CA GLN A 25 2.11 3.10 -24.15
C GLN A 25 1.78 2.82 -22.70
N ALA A 26 2.82 2.65 -21.89
CA ALA A 26 2.72 2.75 -20.45
C ALA A 26 2.26 4.19 -20.17
N GLY A 27 0.96 4.45 -20.37
CA GLY A 27 0.26 5.56 -19.77
C GLY A 27 0.24 5.22 -18.29
N GLY A 28 1.26 5.72 -17.59
CA GLY A 28 1.58 5.38 -16.21
C GLY A 28 0.38 5.59 -15.30
N GLY A 29 -0.31 4.50 -14.98
CA GLY A 29 -0.90 4.36 -13.66
C GLY A 29 0.26 4.22 -12.70
N GLY A 30 0.69 5.33 -12.07
CA GLY A 30 1.86 5.36 -11.21
C GLY A 30 1.79 4.21 -10.18
N GLY A 31 2.76 3.30 -10.27
CA GLY A 31 2.93 2.21 -9.33
C GLY A 31 3.93 2.63 -8.27
N GLY A 32 3.64 2.36 -6.99
CA GLY A 32 4.53 2.78 -5.92
C GLY A 32 4.43 1.95 -4.66
N THR A 33 5.08 2.46 -3.62
CA THR A 33 5.15 1.79 -2.33
C THR A 33 3.89 2.06 -1.53
N ILE A 34 3.47 1.04 -0.76
CA ILE A 34 2.47 1.17 0.29
C ILE A 34 3.21 1.62 1.54
N LYS A 35 2.86 2.80 2.02
CA LYS A 35 3.39 3.42 3.23
C LYS A 35 2.28 3.69 4.21
N ALA A 36 2.67 3.96 5.44
CA ALA A 36 1.74 4.40 6.46
C ALA A 36 2.32 5.43 7.41
N ILE A 37 1.45 6.24 7.99
CA ILE A 37 1.71 7.17 9.08
C ILE A 37 0.63 6.92 10.13
N ASN A 38 1.07 6.56 11.33
CA ASN A 38 0.20 6.29 12.45
C ASN A 38 0.12 7.52 13.35
N HIS A 39 -1.06 8.14 13.43
CA HIS A 39 -1.30 9.31 14.28
C HIS A 39 -1.79 8.94 15.68
N THR A 40 -1.90 7.64 15.98
CA THR A 40 -2.52 7.10 17.19
C THR A 40 -1.50 6.63 18.20
N LYS A 41 -2.00 6.36 19.42
CA LYS A 41 -1.21 5.76 20.51
C LYS A 41 -1.03 4.24 20.39
N TRP A 42 -1.79 3.59 19.51
CA TRP A 42 -1.77 2.14 19.32
C TRP A 42 -0.69 1.77 18.30
N ALA A 43 -0.11 0.57 18.41
CA ALA A 43 0.68 0.03 17.31
C ALA A 43 -0.25 -0.43 16.19
N ILE A 44 0.21 -0.34 14.94
CA ILE A 44 -0.42 -1.01 13.80
C ILE A 44 0.41 -2.26 13.52
N ASN A 45 -0.06 -3.41 13.98
CA ASN A 45 0.65 -4.68 13.94
C ASN A 45 0.78 -5.24 12.51
N HIS A 46 -0.19 -4.94 11.66
CA HIS A 46 -0.15 -5.19 10.23
C HIS A 46 -1.23 -4.36 9.55
N PHE A 47 -1.06 -4.10 8.24
CA PHE A 47 -2.10 -3.48 7.43
C PHE A 47 -1.98 -3.88 5.96
N SER A 48 -3.07 -3.71 5.22
CA SER A 48 -3.12 -3.90 3.77
C SER A 48 -3.99 -2.85 3.08
N VAL A 49 -3.74 -2.66 1.78
CA VAL A 49 -4.56 -1.85 0.86
C VAL A 49 -5.06 -2.79 -0.23
N ASP A 50 -6.37 -3.00 -0.32
CA ASP A 50 -7.00 -3.95 -1.26
C ASP A 50 -6.34 -5.35 -1.22
N ASN A 51 -6.11 -5.86 0.00
CA ASN A 51 -5.41 -7.11 0.30
C ASN A 51 -3.90 -7.12 -0.03
N GLN A 52 -3.33 -6.01 -0.51
CA GLN A 52 -1.89 -5.88 -0.71
C GLN A 52 -1.22 -5.42 0.59
N SER A 53 -0.31 -6.24 1.12
CA SER A 53 0.35 -5.97 2.40
C SER A 53 1.24 -4.72 2.37
N GLY A 54 1.16 -3.92 3.43
CA GLY A 54 2.07 -2.80 3.70
C GLY A 54 3.46 -3.21 4.22
N ILE A 55 3.66 -4.50 4.50
CA ILE A 55 4.86 -5.15 5.06
C ILE A 55 5.20 -4.76 6.50
N ASP A 56 5.20 -3.47 6.82
CA ASP A 56 5.72 -2.98 8.10
C ASP A 56 4.69 -2.97 9.24
N ILE A 57 5.23 -3.07 10.45
CA ILE A 57 4.57 -2.69 11.70
C ILE A 57 4.79 -1.20 11.93
N ILE A 58 3.74 -0.44 12.22
CA ILE A 58 3.85 1.01 12.45
C ILE A 58 3.61 1.32 13.92
N GLY A 59 4.68 1.70 14.62
CA GLY A 59 4.58 2.09 16.02
C GLY A 59 3.73 3.35 16.23
N PRO A 60 3.36 3.65 17.49
CA PRO A 60 2.61 4.86 17.82
C PRO A 60 3.33 6.12 17.35
N PHE A 61 2.62 7.02 16.65
CA PHE A 61 3.15 8.31 16.20
C PHE A 61 4.36 8.20 15.27
N GLN A 62 4.44 7.12 14.49
CA GLN A 62 5.54 6.85 13.55
C GLN A 62 5.03 6.73 12.11
N GLY A 63 5.96 6.75 11.16
CA GLY A 63 5.69 6.38 9.77
C GLY A 63 6.63 5.27 9.34
N GLY A 64 6.20 4.50 8.34
CA GLY A 64 6.91 3.35 7.81
C GLY A 64 6.20 2.77 6.59
N GLY A 65 6.43 1.50 6.34
CA GLY A 65 5.98 0.80 5.15
C GLY A 65 7.11 0.55 4.18
N GLY A 66 6.74 0.06 3.00
CA GLY A 66 7.71 -0.54 2.09
C GLY A 66 7.10 -1.68 1.27
N GLY A 67 5.86 -2.05 1.58
CA GLY A 67 5.03 -2.90 0.72
C GLY A 67 5.09 -2.47 -0.73
N CYS A 68 5.35 -3.42 -1.65
CA CYS A 68 5.37 -3.10 -3.07
C CYS A 68 3.97 -3.08 -3.67
N CYS A 69 3.93 -2.38 -4.80
CA CYS A 69 3.06 -2.62 -5.95
C CYS A 69 1.64 -2.09 -5.84
N TYR A 70 1.40 -1.03 -5.07
CA TYR A 70 0.17 -0.26 -5.23
C TYR A 70 0.12 0.31 -6.64
N SER A 71 -0.96 0.03 -7.37
CA SER A 71 -1.20 0.51 -8.74
C SER A 71 -2.59 1.09 -8.84
N VAL A 72 -2.73 2.16 -9.63
CA VAL A 72 -4.02 2.80 -9.92
C VAL A 72 -4.20 2.98 -11.42
N PRO A 73 -5.45 3.15 -11.91
CA PRO A 73 -5.68 3.54 -13.29
C PRO A 73 -4.98 4.86 -13.65
N ALA A 74 -4.67 5.05 -14.93
CA ALA A 74 -4.02 6.27 -15.42
C ALA A 74 -4.83 7.56 -15.18
N ARG A 75 -6.16 7.44 -14.99
CA ARG A 75 -7.05 8.56 -14.65
C ARG A 75 -7.87 8.20 -13.43
N TRP A 76 -7.95 9.14 -12.50
CA TRP A 76 -8.88 9.04 -11.40
C TRP A 76 -10.30 9.27 -11.88
N THR A 77 -11.26 8.55 -11.32
CA THR A 77 -12.69 8.77 -11.55
C THR A 77 -13.43 8.99 -10.23
N PRO A 78 -14.49 9.82 -10.23
CA PRO A 78 -15.33 10.01 -9.05
C PRO A 78 -15.84 8.68 -8.49
N GLY A 79 -15.68 8.50 -7.18
CA GLY A 79 -16.10 7.29 -6.47
C GLY A 79 -15.03 6.21 -6.36
N MET A 80 -13.80 6.43 -6.85
CA MET A 80 -12.69 5.53 -6.56
C MET A 80 -12.42 5.42 -5.05
N THR A 81 -12.29 4.19 -4.57
CA THR A 81 -12.03 3.86 -3.18
C THR A 81 -10.98 2.77 -3.07
N VAL A 82 -10.37 2.67 -1.89
CA VAL A 82 -9.55 1.51 -1.48
C VAL A 82 -10.08 0.97 -0.16
N ARG A 83 -9.97 -0.34 0.04
CA ARG A 83 -10.21 -0.99 1.32
C ARG A 83 -8.90 -1.07 2.11
N ILE A 84 -8.94 -0.62 3.34
CA ILE A 84 -7.84 -0.72 4.30
C ILE A 84 -8.25 -1.71 5.37
N ASP A 85 -7.46 -2.76 5.55
CA ASP A 85 -7.59 -3.70 6.66
C ASP A 85 -6.35 -3.56 7.54
N TRP A 86 -6.52 -3.49 8.85
CA TRP A 86 -5.40 -3.37 9.79
C TRP A 86 -5.71 -3.96 11.16
N GLU A 87 -4.66 -4.31 11.88
CA GLU A 87 -4.74 -4.69 13.30
C GLU A 87 -4.05 -3.63 14.15
N SER A 88 -4.77 -3.10 15.14
CA SER A 88 -4.18 -2.26 16.18
C SER A 88 -3.88 -3.07 17.43
N GLY A 89 -2.75 -2.79 18.11
CA GLY A 89 -2.38 -3.47 19.35
C GLY A 89 -1.77 -2.54 20.40
N GLU A 90 -1.67 -3.03 21.63
CA GLU A 90 -1.00 -2.32 22.72
C GLU A 90 0.52 -2.23 22.47
N ALA A 91 1.06 -1.02 22.55
CA ALA A 91 2.47 -0.74 22.30
C ALA A 91 3.28 -0.52 23.60
N SER A 92 2.61 -0.51 24.76
CA SER A 92 3.22 -0.34 26.07
C SER A 92 4.14 -1.50 26.44
N THR A 93 5.23 -1.17 27.13
CA THR A 93 6.13 -2.14 27.78
C THR A 93 5.80 -2.32 29.27
N GLU A 94 4.67 -1.78 29.73
CA GLU A 94 4.23 -1.91 31.12
C GLU A 94 4.08 -3.39 31.50
N GLY A 95 4.67 -3.76 32.64
CA GLY A 95 4.68 -5.13 33.12
C GLY A 95 5.56 -6.10 32.33
N PHE A 96 6.40 -5.63 31.39
CA PHE A 96 7.31 -6.49 30.64
C PHE A 96 8.31 -7.20 31.58
N PRO A 97 8.30 -8.56 31.65
CA PRO A 97 9.08 -9.30 32.65
C PRO A 97 10.54 -9.52 32.26
N GLY A 98 10.99 -8.97 31.12
CA GLY A 98 12.26 -9.34 30.50
C GLY A 98 12.19 -10.70 29.79
N PHE A 99 13.34 -11.16 29.29
CA PHE A 99 13.43 -12.40 28.50
C PHE A 99 13.97 -13.61 29.28
N ALA A 100 14.39 -13.41 30.55
CA ALA A 100 15.02 -14.47 31.35
C ALA A 100 14.06 -15.61 31.71
N ASP A 101 12.78 -15.30 31.94
CA ASP A 101 11.74 -16.27 32.25
C ASP A 101 10.77 -16.40 31.06
N SER A 102 10.92 -17.48 30.29
CA SER A 102 10.10 -17.69 29.09
C SER A 102 8.61 -17.87 29.38
N LYS A 103 8.23 -18.36 30.56
CA LYS A 103 6.82 -18.56 30.95
C LYS A 103 6.17 -17.21 31.22
N LYS A 104 6.80 -16.37 32.04
CA LYS A 104 6.32 -15.00 32.30
C LYS A 104 6.28 -14.16 31.03
N TYR A 105 7.30 -14.27 30.18
CA TYR A 105 7.31 -13.59 28.88
C TYR A 105 6.11 -13.97 28.01
N ARG A 106 5.79 -15.27 27.89
CA ARG A 106 4.62 -15.75 27.12
C ARG A 106 3.31 -15.25 27.72
N GLU A 107 3.14 -15.35 29.04
CA GLU A 107 1.94 -14.85 29.75
C GLU A 107 1.73 -13.35 29.52
N TRP A 108 2.79 -12.55 29.63
CA TRP A 108 2.73 -11.11 29.35
C TRP A 108 2.37 -10.83 27.88
N ARG A 109 3.03 -11.50 26.93
CA ARG A 109 2.77 -11.33 25.49
C ARG A 109 1.34 -11.71 25.14
N ASP A 110 0.84 -12.82 25.65
CA ASP A 110 -0.51 -13.30 25.36
C ASP A 110 -1.56 -12.34 25.94
N LYS A 111 -1.32 -11.79 27.13
CA LYS A 111 -2.12 -10.70 27.69
C LYS A 111 -2.09 -9.44 26.82
N MET A 112 -0.94 -9.04 26.27
CA MET A 112 -0.87 -7.88 25.38
C MET A 112 -1.71 -8.09 24.11
N LYS A 113 -1.68 -9.31 23.54
CA LYS A 113 -2.46 -9.68 22.36
C LYS A 113 -3.98 -9.64 22.57
N GLU A 114 -4.47 -9.76 23.81
CA GLU A 114 -5.91 -9.61 24.10
C GLU A 114 -6.44 -8.19 23.77
N ASN A 115 -5.54 -7.20 23.71
CA ASN A 115 -5.86 -5.84 23.27
C ASN A 115 -5.87 -5.67 21.76
N ASP A 116 -5.44 -6.68 20.99
CA ASP A 116 -5.44 -6.57 19.54
C ASP A 116 -6.87 -6.44 19.01
N ARG A 117 -7.04 -5.55 18.02
CA ARG A 117 -8.32 -5.27 17.38
C ARG A 117 -8.15 -5.26 15.88
N GLN A 118 -9.03 -5.98 15.22
CA GLN A 118 -9.09 -6.08 13.77
C GLN A 118 -10.05 -5.03 13.22
N HIS A 119 -9.62 -4.33 12.19
CA HIS A 119 -10.33 -3.20 11.61
C HIS A 119 -10.41 -3.31 10.10
N SER A 120 -11.44 -2.71 9.53
CA SER A 120 -11.62 -2.60 8.09
C SER A 120 -12.36 -1.31 7.75
N LYS A 121 -11.85 -0.56 6.76
CA LYS A 121 -12.49 0.66 6.28
C LYS A 121 -12.25 0.87 4.80
N THR A 122 -13.34 1.11 4.06
CA THR A 122 -13.26 1.60 2.68
C THR A 122 -13.25 3.13 2.69
N VAL A 123 -12.23 3.71 2.07
CA VAL A 123 -12.00 5.16 2.05
C VAL A 123 -11.84 5.67 0.63
N PRO A 124 -12.27 6.90 0.33
CA PRO A 124 -12.08 7.49 -0.98
C PRO A 124 -10.60 7.72 -1.26
N VAL A 125 -10.19 7.47 -2.50
CA VAL A 125 -8.87 7.90 -3.00
C VAL A 125 -9.02 9.34 -3.49
N PRO A 126 -8.22 10.31 -2.99
CA PRO A 126 -8.25 11.68 -3.49
C PRO A 126 -7.95 11.75 -5.00
N ASP A 127 -8.56 12.73 -5.68
CA ASP A 127 -8.32 12.96 -7.11
C ASP A 127 -6.84 13.27 -7.38
N TYR A 128 -6.23 12.45 -8.23
CA TYR A 128 -4.83 12.57 -8.66
C TYR A 128 -4.70 12.98 -10.13
N ASN A 129 -5.80 13.37 -10.80
CA ASN A 129 -5.74 13.83 -12.18
C ASN A 129 -4.85 15.08 -12.29
N GLY A 130 -3.95 15.07 -13.27
CA GLY A 130 -2.97 16.14 -13.47
C GLY A 130 -1.83 16.16 -12.45
N GLN A 131 -1.68 15.09 -11.65
CA GLN A 131 -0.62 14.93 -10.67
C GLN A 131 0.12 13.60 -10.88
N ASP A 132 1.38 13.54 -10.44
CA ASP A 132 2.11 12.28 -10.35
C ASP A 132 1.62 11.44 -9.16
N VAL A 133 1.62 10.12 -9.34
CA VAL A 133 1.27 9.14 -8.30
C VAL A 133 2.52 8.38 -7.85
N CYS A 134 2.81 8.40 -6.55
CA CYS A 134 4.02 7.78 -5.97
C CYS A 134 3.73 6.60 -5.03
N GLY A 135 2.65 5.88 -5.28
CA GLY A 135 2.14 4.82 -4.42
C GLY A 135 0.96 5.29 -3.58
N ILE A 136 0.80 4.73 -2.39
CA ILE A 136 -0.25 5.12 -1.44
C ILE A 136 0.33 5.23 -0.04
N THR A 137 0.00 6.30 0.67
CA THR A 137 0.26 6.44 2.11
C THR A 137 -1.04 6.38 2.88
N VAL A 138 -1.15 5.43 3.81
CA VAL A 138 -2.29 5.26 4.72
C VAL A 138 -2.03 6.05 6.00
N HIS A 139 -2.96 6.90 6.38
CA HIS A 139 -2.92 7.64 7.64
C HIS A 139 -3.92 7.02 8.62
N PHE A 140 -3.43 6.36 9.65
CA PHE A 140 -4.26 5.85 10.74
C PHE A 140 -4.53 6.96 11.75
N LEU A 141 -5.80 7.27 11.96
CA LEU A 141 -6.26 8.35 12.82
C LEU A 141 -6.99 7.78 14.04
N PRO A 142 -7.15 8.56 15.13
CA PRO A 142 -7.98 8.13 16.26
C PRO A 142 -9.41 7.80 15.83
N CYS A 143 -10.14 7.05 16.66
CA CYS A 143 -11.50 6.59 16.34
C CYS A 143 -11.59 5.67 15.13
N ASP A 144 -10.55 4.85 14.92
CA ASP A 144 -10.48 3.85 13.85
C ASP A 144 -10.76 4.46 12.46
N ASP A 145 -10.36 5.73 12.27
CA ASP A 145 -10.50 6.44 11.02
C ASP A 145 -9.21 6.37 10.21
N VAL A 146 -9.35 6.46 8.89
CA VAL A 146 -8.24 6.33 7.95
C VAL A 146 -8.39 7.34 6.83
N LYS A 147 -7.28 7.95 6.45
CA LYS A 147 -7.16 8.72 5.21
C LYS A 147 -6.07 8.13 4.34
N VAL A 148 -6.17 8.35 3.03
CA VAL A 148 -5.13 7.92 2.09
C VAL A 148 -4.70 9.07 1.19
N THR A 149 -3.49 8.99 0.69
CA THR A 149 -2.96 9.91 -0.32
C THR A 149 -2.02 9.19 -1.27
N THR A 150 -2.07 9.56 -2.54
CA THR A 150 -1.16 9.09 -3.60
C THR A 150 -0.03 10.08 -3.90
N SER A 151 0.01 11.19 -3.16
CA SER A 151 0.93 12.30 -3.41
C SER A 151 2.41 11.89 -3.33
N CYS A 152 3.21 12.45 -4.24
CA CYS A 152 4.66 12.36 -4.23
C CYS A 152 5.34 13.25 -3.19
N TRP A 153 4.62 14.17 -2.56
CA TRP A 153 5.19 15.05 -1.53
C TRP A 153 5.49 14.27 -0.24
N SER A 154 6.57 14.65 0.45
CA SER A 154 6.85 14.13 1.79
C SER A 154 5.98 14.83 2.85
N PRO A 155 5.69 14.21 4.00
CA PRO A 155 4.79 14.77 5.02
C PRO A 155 5.19 16.14 5.59
N ARG A 156 6.47 16.50 5.50
CA ARG A 156 6.99 17.81 5.94
C ARG A 156 6.81 18.92 4.90
N ASN A 157 6.41 18.58 3.68
CA ASN A 157 6.26 19.53 2.59
C ASN A 157 4.94 20.31 2.72
N ALA A 158 4.97 21.61 2.41
CA ALA A 158 3.79 22.47 2.44
C ALA A 158 2.66 22.00 1.50
N ASN A 159 2.97 21.26 0.44
CA ASN A 159 2.02 20.75 -0.54
C ASN A 159 1.47 19.35 -0.19
N TYR A 160 1.91 18.72 0.91
CA TYR A 160 1.40 17.42 1.32
C TYR A 160 -0.08 17.52 1.71
N PRO A 161 -0.99 16.67 1.20
CA PRO A 161 -2.44 16.91 1.33
C PRO A 161 -3.00 16.63 2.73
N ILE A 162 -2.34 15.82 3.55
CA ILE A 162 -2.76 15.49 4.91
C ILE A 162 -2.02 16.41 5.90
N LYS A 163 -2.75 17.15 6.73
CA LYS A 163 -2.20 18.21 7.61
C LYS A 163 -2.28 17.88 9.09
N GLU A 164 -2.87 16.75 9.41
CA GLU A 164 -3.08 16.25 10.75
C GLU A 164 -1.74 16.11 11.48
N PRO A 165 -1.65 16.52 12.75
CA PRO A 165 -0.42 16.42 13.52
C PRO A 165 -0.08 14.95 13.77
N ILE A 166 1.21 14.60 13.84
CA ILE A 166 1.63 13.21 14.07
C ILE A 166 1.12 12.64 15.39
N ARG A 167 0.97 13.46 16.44
CA ARG A 167 0.46 13.05 17.75
C ARG A 167 -0.97 13.56 17.92
N MET A 168 -1.96 12.74 17.56
CA MET A 168 -3.36 13.05 17.81
C MET A 168 -3.82 12.39 19.11
N LYS A 169 -4.64 13.14 19.87
CA LYS A 169 -5.34 12.58 21.03
C LYS A 169 -6.66 11.99 20.56
N GLU A 170 -6.95 10.79 21.03
CA GLU A 170 -8.24 10.18 20.83
C GLU A 170 -9.30 10.92 21.67
N PRO A 171 -10.41 11.37 21.06
CA PRO A 171 -11.49 12.00 21.81
C PRO A 171 -12.18 10.99 22.71
N LYS A 172 -12.82 11.47 23.78
CA LYS A 172 -13.58 10.61 24.71
C LYS A 172 -14.77 9.92 24.02
N VAL A 173 -15.31 10.56 22.99
CA VAL A 173 -16.43 10.05 22.20
C VAL A 173 -16.05 10.22 20.74
N CYS A 174 -16.08 9.12 20.00
CA CYS A 174 -15.84 9.13 18.58
C CYS A 174 -17.09 9.62 17.83
N PRO A 175 -16.92 10.51 16.83
CA PRO A 175 -18.03 10.90 15.98
C PRO A 175 -18.60 9.66 15.27
N LYS A 176 -19.92 9.64 15.09
CA LYS A 176 -20.62 8.59 14.34
C LYS A 176 -20.63 8.89 12.86
#